data_AF-A0A537XY39-F1
#
_entry.id   AF-A0A537XY39-F1
#
_cell.length_a   1.000
_cell.length_b   1.000
_cell.length_c   1.000
_cell.angle_alpha   90.00
_cell.angle_beta   90.00
_cell.angle_gamma   90.00
#
_symmetry.space_group_name_H-M   'P 1'
#
loop_
_entity.id
_entity.type
_entity.pdbx_description
1 polymer ?
#
loop_
_entity_poly.entity_id
_entity_poly.type
_entity_poly.pdbx_seq_one_letter_code
_entity_poly.pdbx_strand_id
1 'polypeptide(L)'
;MIGAESALAQVLCVLVTVYWIILLARVILSWAMSLGWRRPYSGPLRVVLDLIDDVTDPVLRPLRALIAPIRAGGIGLDLSPLIAFVILFVLRSVFC
;
A
#
# COMPACT_ATOMS: atom_id res chain seq x y z
N MET A 1 17.60 -0.29 19.57
CA MET A 1 17.29 -0.75 20.95
C MET A 1 16.91 0.45 21.79
N ILE A 2 15.70 0.99 21.59
CA ILE A 2 15.08 2.06 22.41
C ILE A 2 13.57 1.86 22.15
N GLY A 3 12.64 1.80 23.09
CA GLY A 3 12.70 1.86 24.54
C GLY A 3 11.58 0.99 25.12
N ALA A 4 11.40 1.01 26.43
CA ALA A 4 10.30 0.30 27.09
C ALA A 4 8.96 0.87 26.60
N GLU A 5 8.15 0.09 25.89
CA GLU A 5 6.84 0.55 25.46
C GLU A 5 5.74 -0.41 25.94
N SER A 6 4.70 0.16 26.54
CA SER A 6 3.47 -0.54 26.93
C SER A 6 3.01 -1.52 25.85
N ALA A 7 2.39 -2.64 26.22
CA ALA A 7 1.91 -3.64 25.27
C ALA A 7 1.11 -3.04 24.10
N LEU A 8 0.44 -1.90 24.32
CA LEU A 8 -0.26 -1.11 23.30
C LEU A 8 0.65 -0.58 22.19
N ALA A 9 1.81 -0.02 22.52
CA ALA A 9 2.73 0.56 21.54
C ALA A 9 3.36 -0.52 20.65
N GLN A 10 3.73 -1.67 21.23
CA GLN A 10 4.20 -2.83 20.46
C GLN A 10 3.13 -3.33 19.47
N VAL A 11 1.88 -3.45 19.93
CA VAL A 11 0.76 -3.86 19.06
C VAL A 11 0.58 -2.85 17.92
N LEU A 12 0.66 -1.54 18.22
CA LEU A 12 0.50 -0.49 17.21
C LEU A 12 1.63 -0.52 16.18
N CYS A 13 2.88 -0.71 16.60
CA CYS A 13 4.01 -0.87 15.70
C CYS A 13 3.92 -2.09 14.80
N VAL A 14 3.43 -3.22 15.32
CA VAL A 14 3.16 -4.41 14.52
C VAL A 14 2.08 -4.12 13.48
N LEU A 15 0.96 -3.49 13.86
CA LEU A 15 -0.12 -3.14 12.94
C LEU A 15 0.34 -2.21 11.82
N VAL A 16 1.11 -1.16 12.15
CA VAL A 16 1.67 -0.23 11.16
C VAL A 16 2.63 -0.97 10.22
N THR A 17 3.44 -1.89 10.75
CA THR A 17 4.35 -2.71 9.93
C THR A 17 3.60 -3.62 8.97
N VAL A 18 2.54 -4.29 9.44
CA VAL A 18 1.69 -5.14 8.61
C VAL A 18 1.02 -4.32 7.51
N TYR A 19 0.45 -3.17 7.86
CA TYR A 19 -0.18 -2.28 6.88
C TYR A 19 0.82 -1.76 5.83
N TRP A 20 2.04 -1.45 6.25
CA TRP A 20 3.12 -1.06 5.34
C TRP A 20 3.46 -2.17 4.32
N ILE A 21 3.48 -3.44 4.75
CA ILE A 21 3.66 -4.60 3.85
C ILE A 21 2.49 -4.72 2.85
N ILE A 22 1.26 -4.52 3.30
CA ILE A 22 0.07 -4.55 2.43
C ILE A 22 0.17 -3.45 1.36
N LEU A 23 0.59 -2.24 1.73
CA LEU A 23 0.83 -1.17 0.75
C LEU A 23 1.94 -1.50 -0.23
N LEU A 24 3.02 -2.16 0.21
CA LEU A 24 4.06 -2.63 -0.69
C LEU A 24 3.50 -3.61 -1.73
N ALA A 25 2.70 -4.59 -1.29
CA ALA A 25 2.00 -5.50 -2.21
C ALA A 25 1.13 -4.70 -3.19
N ARG A 26 0.45 -3.65 -2.71
CA ARG A 26 -0.38 -2.78 -3.55
C ARG A 26 0.40 -2.00 -4.62
N VAL A 27 1.60 -1.52 -4.29
CA VAL A 27 2.53 -0.90 -5.26
C VAL A 27 2.91 -1.91 -6.35
N ILE A 28 3.32 -3.11 -5.94
CA ILE A 28 3.71 -4.18 -6.89
C ILE A 28 2.53 -4.54 -7.80
N LEU A 29 1.33 -4.70 -7.25
CA LEU A 29 0.12 -5.00 -8.02
C LEU A 29 -0.23 -3.89 -9.01
N SER A 30 -0.10 -2.62 -8.61
CA SER A 30 -0.32 -1.47 -9.50
C SER A 30 0.59 -1.55 -10.72
N TRP A 31 1.89 -1.79 -10.51
CA TRP A 31 2.85 -1.91 -11.61
C TRP A 31 2.68 -3.20 -12.41
N ALA A 32 2.34 -4.32 -11.78
CA ALA A 32 2.03 -5.55 -12.50
C ALA A 32 0.88 -5.32 -13.49
N MET A 33 -0.20 -4.66 -13.04
CA MET A 33 -1.33 -4.33 -13.91
C MET A 33 -0.95 -3.37 -15.05
N SER A 34 -0.10 -2.38 -14.79
CA SER A 34 0.36 -1.46 -15.85
C SER A 34 1.28 -2.14 -16.88
N LEU A 35 2.01 -3.19 -16.47
CA LEU A 35 2.84 -4.04 -17.33
C LEU A 35 2.03 -5.13 -18.08
N GLY A 36 0.71 -5.15 -17.95
CA GLY A 36 -0.17 -6.06 -18.68
C GLY A 36 -0.55 -7.34 -17.94
N TRP A 37 -0.14 -7.50 -16.68
CA TRP A 37 -0.64 -8.60 -15.84
C TRP A 37 -2.12 -8.38 -15.52
N ARG A 38 -2.92 -9.45 -15.60
CA ARG A 38 -4.36 -9.41 -15.35
C ARG A 38 -4.72 -10.25 -14.13
N ARG A 39 -5.69 -9.77 -13.35
CA ARG A 39 -6.18 -10.49 -12.18
C ARG A 39 -6.98 -11.74 -12.59
N PRO A 40 -6.82 -12.87 -11.88
CA PRO A 40 -7.61 -14.08 -12.12
C PRO A 40 -9.11 -13.80 -11.95
N TYR A 41 -10.01 -14.41 -12.73
CA TYR A 41 -11.46 -14.19 -12.64
C TYR A 41 -12.16 -14.80 -11.42
N SER A 42 -11.57 -15.82 -10.82
CA SER A 42 -12.12 -16.51 -9.65
C SER A 42 -11.00 -17.19 -8.85
N GLY A 43 -11.33 -17.69 -7.65
CA GLY A 43 -10.41 -18.43 -6.80
C GLY A 43 -9.80 -17.63 -5.65
N PRO A 44 -8.99 -18.29 -4.79
CA PRO A 44 -8.49 -17.72 -3.54
C PRO A 44 -7.60 -16.49 -3.76
N LEU A 45 -6.83 -16.45 -4.85
CA LEU A 45 -6.00 -15.30 -5.18
C LEU A 45 -6.84 -14.04 -5.46
N ARG A 46 -8.02 -14.17 -6.08
CA ARG A 46 -8.91 -13.02 -6.31
C ARG A 46 -9.37 -12.42 -4.98
N VAL A 47 -9.78 -13.26 -4.03
CA VAL A 47 -10.23 -12.81 -2.71
C VAL A 47 -9.12 -12.04 -1.99
N VAL A 48 -7.87 -12.52 -2.05
CA VAL A 48 -6.73 -11.81 -1.45
C VAL A 48 -6.49 -10.46 -2.12
N LEU A 49 -6.54 -10.39 -3.45
CA LEU A 49 -6.36 -9.15 -4.18
C LEU A 49 -7.46 -8.14 -3.85
N ASP A 50 -8.71 -8.59 -3.81
CA ASP A 50 -9.86 -7.73 -3.48
C ASP A 50 -9.77 -7.23 -2.03
N LEU A 51 -9.30 -8.06 -1.09
CA LEU A 51 -9.03 -7.64 0.29
C LEU A 51 -7.94 -6.56 0.38
N ILE A 52 -6.85 -6.70 -0.39
CA ILE A 52 -5.80 -5.68 -0.45
C ILE A 52 -6.39 -4.37 -1.01
N ASP A 53 -7.21 -4.46 -2.06
CA ASP A 53 -7.90 -3.32 -2.64
C ASP A 53 -8.79 -2.62 -1.60
N ASP A 54 -9.65 -3.35 -0.91
CA ASP A 54 -10.58 -2.80 0.09
C ASP A 54 -9.86 -2.13 1.26
N VAL A 55 -8.72 -2.69 1.70
CA VAL A 55 -7.94 -2.14 2.81
C VAL A 55 -7.13 -0.90 2.38
N THR A 56 -6.67 -0.85 1.13
CA THR A 56 -5.79 0.22 0.65
C THR A 56 -6.54 1.37 -0.03
N ASP A 57 -7.64 1.10 -0.73
CA ASP A 57 -8.44 2.10 -1.44
C ASP A 57 -8.94 3.27 -0.58
N PRO A 58 -9.40 3.12 0.68
CA PRO A 58 -9.79 4.27 1.50
C PRO A 58 -8.64 5.27 1.72
N VAL A 59 -7.39 4.79 1.74
CA VAL A 59 -6.19 5.63 1.87
C VAL A 59 -5.73 6.15 0.51
N LEU A 60 -5.83 5.35 -0.54
CA LEU A 60 -5.36 5.71 -1.88
C LEU A 60 -6.32 6.59 -2.67
N ARG A 61 -7.64 6.48 -2.45
CA ARG A 61 -8.66 7.31 -3.10
C ARG A 61 -8.43 8.81 -2.93
N PRO A 62 -8.24 9.36 -1.71
CA PRO A 62 -7.97 10.78 -1.56
C PRO A 62 -6.63 11.17 -2.22
N LEU A 63 -5.61 10.32 -2.13
CA LEU A 63 -4.32 10.58 -2.79
C LEU A 63 -4.43 10.63 -4.32
N ARG A 64 -5.25 9.76 -4.91
CA ARG A 64 -5.57 9.78 -6.36
C ARG A 64 -6.36 11.01 -6.77
N ALA A 65 -7.20 11.54 -5.88
CA ALA A 65 -7.96 12.76 -6.13
C ALA A 65 -7.05 14.01 -6.09
N LEU A 66 -6.03 14.02 -5.22
CA LEU A 66 -5.06 15.12 -5.16
C LEU A 66 -4.00 15.04 -6.27
N ILE A 67 -3.57 13.84 -6.63
CA ILE A 67 -2.43 13.62 -7.53
C ILE A 67 -2.97 12.94 -8.79
N ALA A 68 -3.15 13.71 -9.86
CA ALA A 68 -3.53 13.16 -11.16
C ALA A 68 -2.53 12.06 -11.58
N PRO A 69 -3.01 10.91 -12.09
CA PRO A 69 -2.14 9.80 -12.46
C PRO A 69 -1.12 10.26 -13.52
N ILE A 70 0.16 10.17 -13.18
CA ILE A 70 1.24 10.63 -14.04
C ILE A 70 1.47 9.58 -15.11
N ARG A 71 1.22 9.95 -16.37
CA ARG A 71 1.53 9.09 -17.52
C ARG A 71 3.02 9.22 -17.83
N ALA A 72 3.79 8.19 -17.52
CA ALA A 72 5.22 8.14 -17.83
C ALA A 72 5.43 7.25 -19.07
N GLY A 73 5.94 7.83 -20.16
CA GLY A 73 6.33 7.06 -21.35
C GLY A 73 5.18 6.30 -22.04
N GLY A 74 3.94 6.78 -21.94
CA GLY A 74 2.76 6.11 -22.52
C GLY A 74 2.14 5.01 -21.65
N ILE A 75 2.78 4.65 -20.52
CA ILE A 75 2.24 3.73 -19.52
C ILE A 75 1.63 4.55 -18.38
N GLY A 76 0.38 4.26 -18.02
CA GLY A 76 -0.25 4.86 -16.83
C GLY A 76 0.33 4.22 -15.57
N LEU A 77 1.25 4.92 -14.90
CA LEU A 77 1.80 4.46 -13.62
C LEU A 77 1.05 5.16 -12.48
N ASP A 78 0.39 4.35 -11.65
CA ASP A 78 -0.27 4.85 -10.44
C ASP A 78 0.82 5.07 -9.37
N LEU A 79 1.22 6.32 -9.16
CA LEU A 79 2.22 6.70 -8.14
C LEU A 79 1.60 6.86 -6.75
N SER A 80 0.28 6.95 -6.64
CA SER A 80 -0.41 7.11 -5.35
C SER A 80 -0.05 6.03 -4.32
N PRO A 81 0.03 4.73 -4.67
CA PRO A 81 0.47 3.70 -3.72
C PRO A 81 1.93 3.87 -3.30
N LEU A 82 2.80 4.32 -4.21
CA LEU A 82 4.22 4.54 -3.90
C LEU A 82 4.39 5.70 -2.93
N ILE A 83 3.65 6.78 -3.12
CA ILE A 83 3.66 7.95 -2.23
C ILE A 83 3.12 7.55 -0.85
N ALA A 84 2.01 6.82 -0.79
CA ALA A 84 1.46 6.30 0.47
C ALA A 84 2.47 5.41 1.21
N PHE A 85 3.18 4.55 0.47
CA PHE A 85 4.23 3.70 1.01
C PHE A 85 5.39 4.50 1.62
N VAL A 86 5.87 5.53 0.93
CA VAL A 86 6.95 6.40 1.45
C VAL A 86 6.49 7.15 2.69
N ILE A 87 5.28 7.69 2.70
CA ILE A 87 4.71 8.40 3.86
C ILE A 87 4.66 7.46 5.07
N LEU A 88 4.15 6.24 4.90
CA LEU A 88 4.07 5.25 5.97
C LEU A 88 5.43 4.71 6.41
N PHE A 89 6.39 4.61 5.50
CA PHE A 89 7.78 4.27 5.86
C PHE A 89 8.37 5.31 6.81
N VAL A 90 8.21 6.60 6.48
CA VAL A 90 8.70 7.70 7.32
C VAL A 90 7.98 7.70 8.67
N LEU A 91 6.65 7.60 8.68
CA LEU A 91 5.86 7.46 9.91
C LEU A 91 6.38 6.31 10.77
N ARG A 92 6.53 5.11 10.21
CA ARG A 92 7.05 3.95 10.95
C ARG A 92 8.44 4.21 11.54
N SER A 93 9.34 4.82 10.78
CA SER A 93 10.71 5.10 11.25
C SER A 93 10.78 6.11 12.40
N VAL A 94 9.77 6.97 12.53
CA VAL A 94 9.67 7.97 13.59
C VAL A 94 8.98 7.39 14.83
N PHE A 95 8.03 6.48 14.64
CA PHE A 95 7.14 6.00 15.71
C PHE A 95 7.48 4.62 16.31
N CYS A 96 8.44 3.84 15.79
CA CYS A 96 8.67 2.43 16.21
C CYS A 96 10.12 1.98 16.54
#